data_AF-A0A7C7WER9-F1
#
_entry.id   AF-A0A7C7WER9-F1
#
_cell.length_a   1.000
_cell.length_b   1.000
_cell.length_c   1.000
_cell.angle_alpha   90.00
_cell.angle_beta   90.00
_cell.angle_gamma   90.00
#
_symmetry.space_group_name_H-M   'P 1'
#
loop_
_entity.id
_entity.type
_entity.pdbx_description
1 polymer ?
#
loop_
_entity_poly.entity_id
_entity_poly.type
_entity_poly.pdbx_seq_one_letter_code
_entity_poly.pdbx_strand_id
1 'polypeptide(L)'
;MTTGPMADATPRANIYFAGPLFTHAECRWNREIALALETLGYVVSLPQRLVADLVTLGAPLPTEEIFDRLVRQIREVDVVVAVLDGPDPDS
;
A
#
# COMPACT_ATOMS: atom_id res chain seq x y z
N MET A 1 19.73 -37.55 11.23
CA MET A 1 19.54 -36.12 10.90
C MET A 1 18.19 -36.02 10.22
N THR A 2 17.13 -35.76 10.98
CA THR A 2 15.76 -35.68 10.47
C THR A 2 15.49 -34.22 10.16
N THR A 3 15.32 -33.91 8.87
CA THR A 3 14.84 -32.61 8.40
C THR A 3 13.45 -32.37 8.98
N GLY A 4 13.33 -31.37 9.86
CA GLY A 4 12.04 -30.93 10.40
C GLY A 4 11.14 -30.38 9.28
N PRO A 5 9.82 -30.38 9.48
CA PRO A 5 8.88 -29.93 8.45
C PRO A 5 9.18 -28.47 8.08
N MET A 6 9.39 -28.25 6.79
CA MET A 6 9.46 -26.94 6.15
C MET A 6 8.23 -26.13 6.62
N ALA A 7 8.49 -24.98 7.24
CA ALA A 7 7.46 -24.13 7.81
C ALA A 7 6.31 -23.92 6.82
N ASP A 8 5.09 -24.09 7.34
CA ASP A 8 3.81 -23.85 6.69
C ASP A 8 3.87 -22.60 5.79
N ALA A 9 3.89 -22.81 4.48
CA ALA A 9 3.96 -21.75 3.48
C ALA A 9 2.57 -21.18 3.23
N THR A 10 1.83 -20.88 4.30
CA THR A 10 0.61 -20.09 4.15
C THR A 10 1.03 -18.70 3.67
N PRO A 11 0.56 -18.24 2.50
CA PRO A 11 0.86 -16.88 2.07
C PRO A 11 0.34 -15.93 3.14
N ARG A 12 1.21 -15.03 3.61
CA ARG A 12 0.75 -14.02 4.57
C ARG A 12 -0.22 -13.08 3.86
N ALA A 13 -1.18 -12.57 4.64
CA ALA A 13 -2.25 -11.71 4.18
C ALA A 13 -1.77 -10.58 3.25
N ASN A 14 -2.58 -10.25 2.26
CA ASN A 14 -2.43 -9.07 1.43
C ASN A 14 -2.95 -7.85 2.20
N ILE A 15 -2.17 -6.76 2.21
CA ILE A 15 -2.48 -5.53 2.94
C ILE A 15 -2.66 -4.39 1.95
N TYR A 16 -3.72 -3.62 2.11
CA TYR A 16 -3.81 -2.27 1.53
C TYR A 16 -3.40 -1.24 2.59
N PHE A 17 -2.33 -0.50 2.32
CA PHE A 17 -1.81 0.52 3.23
C PHE A 17 -2.37 1.89 2.87
N ALA A 18 -3.43 2.31 3.55
CA ALA A 18 -4.04 3.62 3.42
C ALA A 18 -3.34 4.64 4.33
N GLY A 19 -2.97 5.78 3.78
CA GLY A 19 -2.42 6.90 4.54
C GLY A 19 -2.36 8.16 3.69
N PRO A 20 -2.22 9.34 4.33
CA PRO A 20 -2.02 10.59 3.61
C PRO A 20 -0.75 10.53 2.74
N LEU A 21 -0.76 11.26 1.62
CA LEU A 21 0.30 11.25 0.61
C LEU A 21 0.55 12.64 0.01
N PHE A 22 0.28 13.70 0.79
CA PHE A 22 0.39 15.09 0.36
C PHE A 22 1.80 15.64 0.58
N THR A 23 2.48 15.18 1.63
CA THR A 23 3.83 15.63 1.98
C THR A 23 4.88 14.57 1.69
N HIS A 24 6.13 15.02 1.53
CA HIS A 24 7.27 14.11 1.38
C HIS A 24 7.48 13.24 2.63
N ALA A 25 7.21 13.80 3.82
CA ALA A 25 7.31 13.09 5.08
C ALA A 25 6.31 11.93 5.15
N GLU A 26 5.05 12.17 4.80
CA GLU A 26 4.00 11.14 4.70
C GLU A 26 4.38 10.06 3.69
N CYS A 27 4.78 10.45 2.47
CA CYS A 27 5.19 9.50 1.43
C CYS A 27 6.41 8.66 1.84
N ARG A 28 7.32 9.22 2.64
CA ARG A 28 8.47 8.50 3.18
C ARG A 28 8.04 7.50 4.25
N TRP A 29 7.25 7.95 5.22
CA TRP A 29 6.72 7.11 6.29
C TRP A 29 5.97 5.89 5.75
N ASN A 30 5.04 6.11 4.82
CA ASN A 30 4.27 5.04 4.19
C ASN A 30 5.18 4.00 3.49
N ARG A 31 6.27 4.44 2.84
CA ARG A 31 7.26 3.53 2.23
C ARG A 31 8.02 2.72 3.27
N GLU A 32 8.46 3.36 4.35
CA GLU A 32 9.21 2.68 5.42
C GLU A 32 8.36 1.60 6.09
N ILE A 33 7.08 1.89 6.37
CA ILE A 33 6.15 0.90 6.94
C ILE A 33 5.82 -0.22 5.95
N ALA A 34 5.55 0.11 4.68
CA ALA A 34 5.31 -0.90 3.65
C ALA A 34 6.50 -1.86 3.51
N LEU A 35 7.73 -1.33 3.48
CA LEU A 35 8.95 -2.15 3.43
C LEU A 35 9.07 -3.04 4.67
N ALA A 36 8.81 -2.51 5.87
CA ALA A 36 8.83 -3.31 7.10
C ALA A 36 7.82 -4.48 7.06
N LEU A 37 6.60 -4.23 6.61
CA LEU A 37 5.58 -5.27 6.42
C LEU A 37 6.01 -6.30 5.36
N GLU A 38 6.59 -5.85 4.25
CA GLU A 38 7.14 -6.74 3.21
C GLU A 38 8.25 -7.63 3.76
N THR A 39 9.16 -7.12 4.60
CA THR A 39 10.20 -7.93 5.25
C THR A 39 9.65 -8.99 6.21
N LEU A 40 8.43 -8.80 6.73
CA LEU A 40 7.72 -9.79 7.55
C LEU A 40 6.97 -10.83 6.70
N GLY A 41 7.00 -10.70 5.37
CA GLY A 41 6.43 -11.63 4.41
C GLY A 41 5.02 -11.28 3.92
N TYR A 42 4.47 -10.11 4.27
CA TYR A 42 3.18 -9.63 3.76
C TYR A 42 3.32 -9.06 2.34
N VAL A 43 2.24 -9.12 1.55
CA VAL A 43 2.16 -8.44 0.26
C VAL A 43 1.46 -7.10 0.46
N VAL A 44 2.10 -5.98 0.11
CA VAL A 44 1.58 -4.63 0.39
C VAL A 44 1.20 -3.89 -0.88
N SER A 45 -0.09 -3.59 -1.02
CA SER A 45 -0.62 -2.61 -1.97
C SER A 45 -0.48 -1.22 -1.38
N LEU A 46 0.30 -0.36 -2.05
CA LEU A 46 0.63 0.99 -1.57
C LEU A 46 0.18 2.04 -2.62
N PRO A 47 -0.80 2.91 -2.30
CA PRO A 47 -1.42 3.84 -3.28
C PRO A 47 -0.43 4.71 -4.05
N GLN A 48 0.56 5.26 -3.36
CA GLN A 48 1.59 6.11 -3.98
C GLN A 48 2.49 5.39 -5.00
N ARG A 49 2.64 4.05 -4.93
CA ARG A 49 3.35 3.28 -5.97
C ARG A 49 2.48 3.20 -7.23
N LEU A 50 1.21 2.81 -7.06
CA LEU A 50 0.23 2.75 -8.14
C LEU A 50 0.09 4.09 -8.87
N VAL A 51 -0.07 5.19 -8.12
CA VAL A 51 -0.21 6.52 -8.70
C VAL A 51 1.05 6.92 -9.47
N ALA A 52 2.25 6.64 -8.95
CA ALA A 52 3.50 6.93 -9.64
C ALA A 52 3.61 6.18 -10.99
N ASP A 53 3.07 4.97 -11.08
CA ASP A 53 3.09 4.17 -12.31
C ASP A 53 2.07 4.65 -13.36
N LEU A 54 0.99 5.32 -12.94
CA LEU A 54 -0.10 5.78 -13.82
C LEU A 54 0.08 7.22 -14.30
N VAL A 55 0.83 8.04 -13.58
CA VAL A 55 0.98 9.46 -13.88
C VAL A 55 2.13 9.69 -14.86
N THR A 56 1.83 10.37 -15.97
CA THR A 56 2.83 10.82 -16.94
C THR A 56 3.02 12.33 -16.84
N LEU A 57 4.26 12.79 -16.72
CA LEU A 57 4.58 14.22 -16.62
C LEU A 57 4.12 14.96 -17.89
N GLY A 58 3.31 16.02 -17.71
CA GLY A 58 2.78 16.83 -18.80
C GLY A 58 1.50 16.30 -19.45
N ALA A 59 0.98 15.15 -18.99
CA ALA A 59 -0.33 14.63 -19.39
C ALA A 59 -1.41 14.96 -18.35
N PRO A 60 -2.70 14.98 -18.72
CA PRO A 60 -3.80 15.02 -17.76
C PRO A 60 -3.71 13.85 -16.79
N LEU A 61 -4.08 14.09 -15.52
CA LEU A 61 -4.16 13.03 -14.52
C LEU A 61 -5.28 12.04 -14.89
N PRO A 62 -5.01 10.73 -14.93
CA PRO A 62 -6.01 9.71 -15.21
C PRO A 62 -6.82 9.39 -13.94
N THR A 63 -7.54 10.38 -13.42
CA THR A 63 -8.19 10.33 -12.09
C THR A 63 -9.19 9.17 -11.95
N GLU A 64 -9.99 8.90 -12.98
CA GLU A 64 -10.96 7.80 -12.98
C GLU A 64 -10.26 6.44 -12.89
N GLU A 65 -9.21 6.23 -13.68
CA GLU A 65 -8.42 4.99 -13.64
C GLU A 65 -7.69 4.81 -12.31
N ILE A 66 -7.14 5.89 -11.74
CA ILE A 66 -6.53 5.86 -10.41
C ILE A 66 -7.57 5.44 -9.37
N PHE A 67 -8.74 6.07 -9.37
CA PHE A 67 -9.82 5.77 -8.42
C PHE A 67 -10.27 4.31 -8.51
N ASP A 68 -10.57 3.84 -9.72
CA ASP A 68 -11.04 2.47 -9.94
C ASP A 68 -10.03 1.42 -9.51
N ARG A 69 -8.74 1.64 -9.81
CA ARG A 69 -7.67 0.72 -9.43
C ARG A 69 -7.46 0.69 -7.90
N LEU A 70 -7.52 1.85 -7.22
CA LEU A 70 -7.41 1.91 -5.76
C LEU A 70 -8.59 1.21 -5.07
N VAL A 71 -9.82 1.47 -5.52
CA VAL A 71 -11.03 0.81 -4.99
C VAL A 71 -10.96 -0.70 -5.23
N ARG A 72 -10.47 -1.14 -6.39
CA ARG A 72 -10.26 -2.56 -6.66
C ARG A 72 -9.24 -3.18 -5.70
N GLN A 73 -8.10 -2.55 -5.46
CA GLN A 73 -7.10 -3.04 -4.51
C GLN A 73 -7.68 -3.20 -3.11
N ILE A 74 -8.46 -2.22 -2.63
CA ILE A 74 -9.14 -2.31 -1.32
C ILE A 74 -10.06 -3.53 -1.24
N ARG A 75 -10.75 -3.88 -2.33
CA ARG A 75 -11.69 -5.01 -2.38
C ARG A 75 -11.00 -6.38 -2.46
N GLU A 76 -9.75 -6.43 -2.92
CA GLU A 76 -9.01 -7.68 -3.19
C GLU A 76 -8.05 -8.07 -2.05
N VAL A 77 -7.73 -7.14 -1.14
CA VAL A 77 -6.85 -7.42 0.00
C VAL A 77 -7.59 -8.10 1.15
N ASP A 78 -6.84 -8.81 1.99
CA ASP A 78 -7.38 -9.43 3.20
C ASP A 78 -7.54 -8.41 4.33
N VAL A 79 -6.68 -7.38 4.37
CA VAL A 79 -6.61 -6.40 5.46
C VAL A 79 -6.37 -5.00 4.91
N VAL A 80 -7.04 -4.01 5.49
CA VAL A 80 -6.74 -2.59 5.31
C VAL A 80 -6.07 -2.06 6.57
N VAL A 81 -4.92 -1.41 6.41
CA VAL A 81 -4.26 -0.63 7.47
C VAL A 81 -4.43 0.84 7.13
N ALA A 82 -4.98 1.62 8.04
CA ALA A 82 -5.23 3.06 7.84
C ALA A 82 -4.43 3.90 8.83
N VAL A 83 -3.60 4.81 8.31
CA VAL A 83 -2.96 5.88 9.07
C VAL A 83 -3.93 7.04 9.18
N LEU A 84 -4.35 7.35 10.40
CA LEU A 84 -5.30 8.44 10.72
C LEU A 84 -4.60 9.68 11.29
N ASP A 85 -3.26 9.72 11.23
CA ASP A 85 -2.47 10.86 11.67
C ASP A 85 -2.57 12.03 10.69
N GLY A 86 -2.41 13.24 11.21
CA GLY A 86 -2.42 14.49 10.46
C GLY A 86 -3.60 15.40 10.83
N PRO A 87 -3.54 16.69 10.45
CA PRO A 87 -4.69 17.57 10.54
C PRO A 87 -5.78 17.11 9.56
N ASP A 88 -7.04 17.30 9.93
CA ASP A 88 -8.16 17.09 9.01
C ASP A 88 -8.01 18.05 7.82
N PRO A 89 -7.87 17.55 6.57
CA PRO A 89 -7.73 18.42 5.40
C PRO A 89 -8.97 19.29 5.14
N ASP A 90 -10.12 19.00 5.79
CA ASP A 90 -11.35 19.78 5.69
C ASP A 90 -11.60 20.76 6.88
N SER A 91 -10.57 21.11 7.68
CA SER A 91 -10.65 22.13 8.75
C SER A 91 -9.98 23.47 8.42
#